data_AF-A0A2G8JY12-F1
#
_entry.id   AF-A0A2G8JY12-F1
#
_cell.length_a   1.000
_cell.length_b   1.000
_cell.length_c   1.000
_cell.angle_alpha   90.00
_cell.angle_beta   90.00
_cell.angle_gamma   90.00
#
_symmetry.space_group_name_H-M   'P 1'
#
loop_
_entity.id
_entity.type
_entity.pdbx_description
1 polymer ?
#
loop_
_entity_poly.entity_id
_entity_poly.type
_entity_poly.pdbx_seq_one_letter_code
_entity_poly.pdbx_strand_id
1 'polypeptide(L)'
;MGIETSDVTFRTWQHSSSPIPLPEPRNFDVGRPVIQGLQHDPDEPIFRTVGQAATISMIVKGEKNIKVTMFEERFDDNNKKRELGVMTLRCGDAGFTVSINCRTPDTYKLIFEATNSRGTAIAYVYLMVHGRNDGG
;
A
#
# COMPACT_ATOMS: atom_id res chain seq x y z
N MET A 1 -9.33 -16.82 -6.76
CA MET A 1 -8.79 -15.95 -7.84
C MET A 1 -8.30 -14.67 -7.18
N GLY A 2 -7.02 -14.29 -7.36
CA GLY A 2 -6.43 -13.11 -6.72
C GLY A 2 -6.55 -11.83 -7.55
N ILE A 3 -6.10 -10.70 -7.01
CA ILE A 3 -6.11 -9.38 -7.68
C ILE A 3 -5.20 -9.38 -8.91
N GLU A 4 -5.63 -8.94 -10.09
CA GLU A 4 -4.71 -8.85 -11.24
C GLU A 4 -3.90 -7.56 -11.21
N THR A 5 -2.69 -7.56 -11.80
CA THR A 5 -1.89 -6.33 -11.96
C THR A 5 -2.65 -5.23 -12.72
N SER A 6 -3.50 -5.63 -13.68
CA SER A 6 -4.38 -4.74 -14.44
C SER A 6 -5.44 -4.05 -13.58
N ASP A 7 -5.75 -4.59 -12.40
CA ASP A 7 -6.71 -4.03 -11.46
C ASP A 7 -6.09 -2.98 -10.52
N VAL A 8 -4.77 -2.75 -10.59
CA VAL A 8 -4.01 -1.90 -9.68
C VAL A 8 -3.50 -0.65 -10.40
N THR A 9 -3.77 0.53 -9.85
CA THR A 9 -3.25 1.81 -10.34
C THR A 9 -2.54 2.58 -9.24
N PHE A 10 -1.30 3.00 -9.51
CA PHE A 10 -0.50 3.85 -8.64
C PHE A 10 -0.56 5.31 -9.09
N ARG A 11 -0.57 6.24 -8.12
CA ARG A 11 -0.38 7.68 -8.35
C ARG A 11 0.44 8.28 -7.21
N THR A 12 1.41 9.15 -7.52
CA THR A 12 2.13 9.93 -6.50
C THR A 12 1.38 11.21 -6.15
N TRP A 13 1.71 11.81 -5.01
CA TRP A 13 1.23 13.13 -4.63
C TRP A 13 2.31 13.89 -3.84
N GLN A 14 2.22 15.22 -3.83
CA GLN A 14 3.15 16.11 -3.14
C GLN A 14 2.55 16.60 -1.81
N HIS A 15 3.39 17.13 -0.92
CA HIS A 15 2.94 17.61 0.40
C HIS A 15 1.81 18.64 0.33
N SER A 16 1.86 19.54 -0.66
CA SER A 16 0.83 20.57 -0.92
C SER A 16 -0.50 20.00 -1.40
N SER A 17 -0.51 18.75 -1.88
CA SER A 17 -1.68 18.05 -2.41
C SER A 17 -1.99 16.77 -1.61
N SER A 18 -1.59 16.71 -0.33
CA SER A 18 -1.76 15.50 0.48
C SER A 18 -3.24 15.13 0.59
N PRO A 19 -3.65 13.90 0.19
CA PRO A 19 -5.00 13.42 0.40
C PRO A 19 -5.26 12.98 1.85
N ILE A 20 -4.21 12.93 2.70
CA ILE A 20 -4.32 12.51 4.10
C ILE A 20 -3.90 13.69 5.00
N PRO A 21 -4.76 14.14 5.94
CA PRO A 21 -4.41 15.16 6.92
C PRO A 21 -3.61 14.53 8.07
N LEU A 22 -2.46 13.95 7.78
CA LEU A 22 -1.54 13.43 8.79
C LEU A 22 -0.32 14.35 8.89
N PRO A 23 0.19 14.60 10.12
CA PRO A 23 1.49 15.21 10.27
C PRO A 23 2.54 14.32 9.59
N GLU A 24 3.57 14.95 9.02
CA GLU A 24 4.68 14.17 8.47
C GLU A 24 5.21 13.16 9.50
N PRO A 25 5.64 11.97 9.07
CA PRO A 25 6.30 11.02 9.94
C PRO A 25 7.43 11.73 10.68
N ARG A 26 7.46 11.58 12.02
CA ARG A 26 8.58 12.08 12.85
C ARG A 26 9.88 11.58 12.22
N ASN A 27 10.88 12.45 12.16
CA ASN A 27 12.22 12.09 11.66
C ASN A 27 12.79 10.98 12.56
N PHE A 28 12.55 9.72 12.19
CA PHE A 28 13.28 8.59 12.72
C PHE A 28 14.41 8.29 11.75
N ASP A 29 15.62 8.64 12.18
CA ASP A 29 16.95 8.29 11.69
C ASP A 29 17.15 7.83 10.23
N VAL A 30 17.97 8.63 9.52
CA VAL A 30 18.97 8.22 8.52
C VAL A 30 18.44 7.48 7.27
N GLY A 31 17.72 8.22 6.42
CA GLY A 31 17.63 7.94 4.98
C GLY A 31 16.95 6.65 4.53
N ARG A 32 16.60 5.73 5.43
CA ARG A 32 15.79 4.54 5.15
C ARG A 32 14.37 4.94 4.77
N PRO A 33 13.70 4.20 3.89
CA PRO A 33 12.29 4.40 3.63
C PRO A 33 11.51 4.13 4.92
N VAL A 34 10.46 4.91 5.15
CA VAL A 34 9.46 4.72 6.20
C VAL A 34 8.12 4.83 5.51
N ILE A 35 7.24 3.85 5.71
CA ILE A 35 5.86 3.89 5.20
C ILE A 35 4.95 4.21 6.39
N GLN A 36 4.13 5.25 6.26
CA GLN A 36 3.05 5.56 7.19
C GLN A 36 1.74 5.54 6.42
N GLY A 37 0.93 4.51 6.65
CA GLY A 37 -0.45 4.45 6.19
C GLY A 37 -1.37 4.39 7.40
N LEU A 38 -2.36 5.28 7.46
CA LEU A 38 -3.50 5.26 8.40
C LEU A 38 -3.19 4.76 9.81
N GLN A 39 -2.80 5.69 10.69
CA GLN A 39 -2.76 5.55 12.16
C GLN A 39 -2.68 4.11 12.68
N HIS A 40 -1.52 3.45 12.65
CA HIS A 40 -1.09 2.51 13.69
C HIS A 40 0.35 2.04 13.45
N ASP A 41 0.88 1.38 14.48
CA ASP A 41 2.21 0.80 14.61
C ASP A 41 2.69 0.10 13.31
N PRO A 42 3.94 0.31 12.85
CA PRO A 42 4.50 -0.44 11.71
C PRO A 42 4.43 -1.97 11.88
N ASP A 43 4.26 -2.46 13.10
CA ASP A 43 4.14 -3.90 13.40
C ASP A 43 2.68 -4.41 13.42
N GLU A 44 1.69 -3.53 13.29
CA GLU A 44 0.27 -3.89 13.32
C GLU A 44 -0.37 -3.92 11.91
N PRO A 45 -1.05 -5.02 11.54
CA PRO A 45 -1.73 -5.11 10.26
C PRO A 45 -2.92 -4.15 10.16
N ILE A 46 -3.00 -3.38 9.07
CA ILE A 46 -4.13 -2.48 8.81
C ILE A 46 -5.28 -3.29 8.19
N PHE A 47 -6.40 -3.42 8.90
CA PHE A 47 -7.61 -4.04 8.35
C PHE A 47 -8.54 -3.00 7.72
N ARG A 48 -8.96 -3.23 6.47
CA ARG A 48 -9.95 -2.39 5.78
C ARG A 48 -11.05 -3.23 5.13
N THR A 49 -12.28 -2.95 5.54
CA THR A 49 -13.47 -3.48 4.88
C THR A 49 -13.87 -2.58 3.71
N VAL A 50 -14.05 -3.17 2.53
CA VAL A 50 -14.41 -2.45 1.30
C VAL A 50 -15.47 -3.21 0.50
N GLY A 51 -16.15 -2.50 -0.41
CA GLY A 51 -16.87 -3.14 -1.51
C GLY A 51 -15.88 -3.63 -2.57
N GLN A 52 -16.20 -3.45 -3.85
CA GLN A 52 -15.35 -3.91 -4.96
C GLN A 52 -14.18 -2.99 -5.32
N ALA A 53 -14.10 -1.78 -4.74
CA ALA A 53 -13.03 -0.84 -5.01
C ALA A 53 -12.42 -0.33 -3.71
N ALA A 54 -11.09 -0.21 -3.68
CA ALA A 54 -10.35 0.30 -2.55
C ALA A 54 -9.33 1.34 -2.99
N THR A 55 -9.21 2.43 -2.24
CA THR A 55 -8.10 3.37 -2.37
C THR A 55 -7.31 3.39 -1.07
N ILE A 56 -6.04 3.05 -1.16
CA ILE A 56 -5.07 3.06 -0.06
C ILE A 56 -4.13 4.22 -0.30
N SER A 57 -3.98 5.09 0.70
CA SER A 57 -3.03 6.22 0.63
C SER A 57 -1.94 5.99 1.67
N MET A 58 -0.68 6.12 1.26
CA MET A 58 0.48 5.91 2.11
C MET A 58 1.46 7.07 1.95
N ILE A 59 1.95 7.57 3.06
CA ILE A 59 3.06 8.51 3.15
C ILE A 59 4.35 7.70 3.13
N VAL A 60 5.32 8.11 2.31
CA VAL A 60 6.64 7.47 2.32
C VAL A 60 7.71 8.53 2.46
N LYS A 61 8.58 8.35 3.44
CA LYS A 61 9.73 9.25 3.67
C LYS A 61 11.01 8.45 3.57
N GLY A 62 12.03 8.99 2.89
CA GLY A 62 13.34 8.36 2.79
C GLY A 62 14.27 9.17 1.88
N GLU A 63 15.53 8.71 1.73
CA GLU A 63 16.45 9.27 0.74
C GLU A 63 15.91 9.07 -0.70
N LYS A 64 16.43 9.88 -1.63
CA LYS A 64 16.00 9.95 -3.05
C LYS A 64 15.87 8.55 -3.70
N ASN A 65 14.93 8.42 -4.64
CA ASN A 65 14.70 7.24 -5.48
C ASN A 65 14.25 6.00 -4.69
N ILE A 66 13.07 6.08 -4.09
CA ILE A 66 12.48 4.93 -3.39
C ILE A 66 11.68 4.12 -4.40
N LYS A 67 12.04 2.84 -4.57
CA LYS A 67 11.25 1.88 -5.34
C LYS A 67 10.21 1.27 -4.41
N VAL A 68 8.93 1.41 -4.75
CA VAL A 68 7.81 0.79 -4.03
C VAL A 68 7.30 -0.37 -4.87
N THR A 69 7.33 -1.58 -4.31
CA THR A 69 6.73 -2.77 -4.91
C THR A 69 5.55 -3.22 -4.07
N MET A 70 4.44 -3.56 -4.73
CA MET A 70 3.26 -4.11 -4.09
C MET A 70 3.17 -5.60 -4.39
N PHE A 71 2.88 -6.40 -3.37
CA PHE A 71 2.64 -7.83 -3.48
C PHE A 71 1.26 -8.19 -2.90
N GLU A 72 0.68 -9.26 -3.43
CA GLU A 72 -0.37 -10.05 -2.79
C GLU A 72 0.27 -11.30 -2.20
N GLU A 73 -0.03 -11.62 -0.96
CA GLU A 73 0.23 -12.93 -0.37
C GLU A 73 -1.10 -13.65 -0.19
N ARG A 74 -1.24 -14.83 -0.79
CA ARG A 74 -2.47 -15.63 -0.66
C ARG A 74 -2.33 -16.64 0.47
N PHE A 75 -3.39 -16.76 1.27
CA PHE A 75 -3.43 -17.68 2.41
C PHE A 75 -3.57 -19.15 1.99
N ASP A 76 -4.12 -19.42 0.80
CA ASP A 76 -4.33 -20.77 0.26
C ASP A 76 -3.09 -21.34 -0.46
N ASP A 77 -2.25 -20.48 -1.06
CA ASP A 77 -1.07 -20.87 -1.85
C ASP A 77 0.24 -20.86 -1.03
N ASN A 78 0.29 -21.46 0.16
CA ASN A 78 1.50 -21.56 1.01
C ASN A 78 2.19 -20.19 1.28
N ASN A 79 1.43 -19.10 1.42
CA ASN A 79 1.97 -17.74 1.60
C ASN A 79 2.91 -17.30 0.47
N LYS A 80 2.67 -17.77 -0.77
CA LYS A 80 3.45 -17.32 -1.92
C LYS A 80 3.15 -15.85 -2.22
N LYS A 81 4.20 -15.02 -2.23
CA LYS A 81 4.13 -13.63 -2.66
C LYS A 81 4.02 -13.54 -4.18
N ARG A 82 3.07 -12.75 -4.68
CA ARG A 82 2.90 -12.40 -6.09
C ARG A 82 2.99 -10.89 -6.25
N GLU A 83 3.87 -10.42 -7.11
CA GLU A 83 3.99 -8.99 -7.43
C GLU A 83 2.73 -8.51 -8.16
N LEU A 84 2.13 -7.43 -7.66
CA LEU A 84 0.98 -6.77 -8.26
C LEU A 84 1.37 -5.52 -9.03
N GLY A 85 2.47 -4.85 -8.67
CA GLY A 85 2.99 -3.72 -9.42
C GLY A 85 4.11 -2.99 -8.71
N VAL A 86 4.71 -2.05 -9.44
CA VAL A 86 5.90 -1.31 -9.00
C VAL A 86 5.83 0.15 -9.41
N MET A 87 6.35 1.02 -8.55
CA MET A 87 6.53 2.44 -8.84
C MET A 87 7.81 3.00 -8.22
N THR A 88 8.21 4.20 -8.65
CA THR A 88 9.36 4.91 -8.08
C THR A 88 8.92 6.28 -7.58
N LEU A 89 9.19 6.58 -6.31
CA LEU A 89 9.02 7.90 -5.72
C LEU A 89 10.27 8.74 -5.97
N ARG A 90 10.05 9.93 -6.51
CA ARG A 90 11.09 10.92 -6.82
C ARG A 90 11.24 11.90 -5.68
N CYS A 91 12.33 12.68 -5.72
CA CYS A 91 12.51 13.79 -4.80
C CYS A 91 11.34 14.79 -4.94
N GLY A 92 10.66 15.08 -3.83
CA GLY A 92 9.48 15.97 -3.80
C GLY A 92 8.14 15.23 -3.75
N ASP A 93 8.10 13.92 -4.04
CA ASP A 93 6.93 13.11 -3.74
C ASP A 93 6.82 12.92 -2.21
N ALA A 94 5.63 13.14 -1.67
CA ALA A 94 5.34 12.97 -0.25
C ALA A 94 4.77 11.58 0.07
N GLY A 95 4.23 10.90 -0.95
CA GLY A 95 3.65 9.58 -0.83
C GLY A 95 2.99 9.13 -2.11
N PHE A 96 2.13 8.13 -1.99
CA PHE A 96 1.39 7.57 -3.11
C PHE A 96 -0.02 7.12 -2.70
N THR A 97 -0.88 6.98 -3.70
CA THR A 97 -2.17 6.32 -3.60
C THR A 97 -2.18 5.10 -4.51
N VAL A 98 -2.78 4.01 -4.02
CA VAL A 98 -3.05 2.80 -4.78
C VAL A 98 -4.55 2.63 -4.88
N SER A 99 -5.07 2.57 -6.08
CA SER A 99 -6.46 2.19 -6.35
C SER A 99 -6.49 0.76 -6.84
N ILE A 100 -7.39 -0.04 -6.27
CA ILE A 100 -7.52 -1.48 -6.51
C ILE A 100 -8.98 -1.78 -6.81
N ASN A 101 -9.24 -2.48 -7.91
CA ASN A 101 -10.56 -3.02 -8.24
C ASN A 101 -10.59 -4.52 -7.95
N CYS A 102 -11.22 -4.92 -6.86
CA CYS A 102 -11.37 -6.31 -6.45
C CYS A 102 -12.61 -6.94 -7.10
N ARG A 103 -12.38 -7.90 -8.00
CA ARG A 103 -13.47 -8.60 -8.71
C ARG A 103 -14.11 -9.73 -7.91
N THR A 104 -13.35 -10.30 -6.97
CA THR A 104 -13.80 -11.44 -6.16
C THR A 104 -13.92 -11.02 -4.70
N PRO A 105 -14.99 -11.39 -3.99
CA PRO A 105 -15.08 -11.25 -2.54
C PRO A 105 -14.05 -12.15 -1.87
N ASP A 106 -13.12 -11.56 -1.11
CA ASP A 106 -12.07 -12.30 -0.39
C ASP A 106 -11.37 -11.39 0.62
N THR A 107 -10.47 -11.96 1.44
CA THR A 107 -9.50 -11.22 2.23
C THR A 107 -8.13 -11.25 1.56
N TYR A 108 -7.67 -10.10 1.09
CA TYR A 108 -6.37 -9.95 0.44
C TYR A 108 -5.32 -9.40 1.39
N LYS A 109 -4.21 -10.12 1.58
CA LYS A 109 -3.03 -9.61 2.28
C LYS A 109 -2.12 -8.90 1.28
N LEU A 110 -2.10 -7.57 1.37
CA LEU A 110 -1.30 -6.70 0.53
C LEU A 110 -0.04 -6.30 1.29
N ILE A 111 1.10 -6.38 0.61
CA ILE A 111 2.42 -6.05 1.16
C ILE A 111 3.01 -4.94 0.32
N PHE A 112 3.41 -3.84 0.95
CA PHE A 112 4.11 -2.74 0.31
C PHE A 112 5.55 -2.72 0.79
N GLU A 113 6.49 -2.95 -0.12
CA GLU A 113 7.92 -2.91 0.17
C GLU A 113 8.51 -1.65 -0.48
N ALA A 114 8.89 -0.67 0.34
CA ALA A 114 9.57 0.56 -0.09
C ALA A 114 11.07 0.40 0.15
N THR A 115 11.87 0.39 -0.91
CA THR A 115 13.31 0.10 -0.87
C THR A 115 14.14 1.24 -1.47
N ASN A 116 15.25 1.57 -0.82
CA ASN A 116 16.32 2.41 -1.37
C ASN A 116 17.70 1.85 -0.97
N SER A 117 18.78 2.62 -1.20
CA SER A 117 20.16 2.20 -0.90
C SER A 117 20.46 1.98 0.60
N ARG A 118 19.61 2.48 1.50
CA ARG A 118 19.79 2.42 2.95
C ARG A 118 19.01 1.28 3.61
N GLY A 119 18.04 0.70 2.91
CA GLY A 119 17.23 -0.41 3.38
C GLY A 119 15.83 -0.46 2.80
N THR A 120 14.97 -1.23 3.45
CA THR A 120 13.58 -1.49 3.06
C THR A 120 12.66 -1.25 4.25
N ALA A 121 11.54 -0.57 4.02
CA ALA A 121 10.38 -0.58 4.90
C ALA A 121 9.26 -1.41 4.30
N ILE A 122 8.51 -2.08 5.17
CA ILE A 122 7.41 -2.96 4.79
C ILE A 122 6.16 -2.47 5.50
N ALA A 123 5.03 -2.45 4.79
CA ALA A 123 3.71 -2.22 5.36
C ALA A 123 2.75 -3.32 4.92
N TYR A 124 1.86 -3.73 5.82
CA TYR A 124 0.85 -4.76 5.59
C TYR A 124 -0.56 -4.15 5.63
N VAL A 125 -1.35 -4.45 4.60
CA VAL A 125 -2.77 -4.07 4.55
C VAL A 125 -3.61 -5.29 4.23
N TYR A 126 -4.55 -5.61 5.11
CA TYR A 126 -5.54 -6.66 4.93
C TYR A 126 -6.82 -6.03 4.39
N LEU A 127 -7.15 -6.34 3.15
CA LEU A 127 -8.33 -5.84 2.47
C LEU A 127 -9.44 -6.89 2.49
N MET A 128 -10.46 -6.69 3.31
CA MET A 128 -11.66 -7.54 3.37
C MET A 128 -12.70 -7.02 2.38
N VAL A 129 -12.84 -7.71 1.25
CA VAL A 129 -13.74 -7.35 0.15
C VAL A 129 -15.04 -8.12 0.33
N HIS A 130 -16.13 -7.40 0.58
CA HIS A 130 -17.45 -8.02 0.55
C HIS A 130 -17.99 -8.05 -0.87
N GLY A 131 -18.61 -9.18 -1.21
CA GLY A 131 -19.49 -9.24 -2.37
C GLY A 131 -20.64 -8.27 -2.18
N ARG A 132 -21.09 -7.70 -3.28
CA ARG A 132 -22.38 -7.02 -3.27
C ARG A 132 -23.40 -8.09 -2.88
N ASN A 133 -23.98 -7.97 -1.69
CA ASN A 133 -25.22 -8.68 -1.40
C ASN A 133 -26.26 -7.99 -2.26
N ASP A 134 -26.46 -8.51 -3.47
CA ASP A 134 -27.58 -8.18 -4.34
C ASP A 134 -28.83 -8.80 -3.68
N GLY A 135 -29.26 -8.22 -2.55
CA GLY A 135 -30.43 -8.66 -1.82
C GLY A 135 -31.69 -8.23 -2.56
N GLY A 136 -32.46 -9.22 -3.03
CA GLY A 136 -33.83 -9.05 -3.55
C GLY A 136 -34.18 -10.07 -4.61
#